data_AF-G4YQF8-F1
#
_entry.id   AF-G4YQF8-F1
#
_cell.length_a   1.000
_cell.length_b   1.000
_cell.length_c   1.000
_cell.angle_alpha   90.00
_cell.angle_beta   90.00
_cell.angle_gamma   90.00
#
_symmetry.space_group_name_H-M   'P 1'
#
loop_
_entity.id
_entity.type
_entity.pdbx_description
1 polymer ?
#
loop_
_entity_poly.entity_id
_entity_poly.type
_entity_poly.pdbx_seq_one_letter_code
_entity_poly.pdbx_strand_id
1 'polypeptide(L)'
;MVATSRVMPIAFLGLFNENVSLAAVEGATYLSVFLLMLHVHSSGKRNATMLTAAVLQILVVELFFYSHSRWHAEALVMLVSERLPLYNVLLQAQLYYIAFVTTSRLRIDPFLQPFAMGSLMVMLAFPFELLGTKFLWWTWHDSDPLLADRLMGVPCHVLFYYFFFAFAFDCVHHILRSTWLVGDYYEAEHWKTEWSYVPLMSLLSTIFASGFLILGYYATVHLMGIQAQVWFFMLIGLSLLLFWMADRERDSPEVQKALEPVDVYDSDWLYPCIDHAVNQMAFLLYLVLVLLALFINPTEIVSLSNHQPLGNCLESESFYSLIGMQHRRQKYLCVHDFDEEFNLCNYPVTQLLYENSWYMICGRGYSDFATYLALVVGCFLGLNLLLFQALKRPQRTRIVSFRRQ
;
A
#
# COMPACT_ATOMS: atom_id res chain seq x y z
N MET A 1 -40.82 -1.80 -3.32
CA MET A 1 -40.42 -2.93 -4.18
C MET A 1 -39.01 -2.71 -4.63
N VAL A 2 -38.16 -3.68 -4.33
CA VAL A 2 -36.70 -3.63 -4.46
C VAL A 2 -36.32 -3.59 -5.93
N ALA A 3 -35.71 -2.49 -6.37
CA ALA A 3 -35.09 -2.35 -7.68
C ALA A 3 -33.61 -2.76 -7.58
N THR A 4 -33.34 -4.06 -7.49
CA THR A 4 -31.97 -4.61 -7.50
C THR A 4 -31.77 -5.41 -8.77
N SER A 5 -31.21 -4.78 -9.81
CA SER A 5 -30.55 -5.45 -10.95
C SER A 5 -30.11 -4.48 -12.06
N ARG A 6 -30.71 -3.28 -12.18
CA ARG A 6 -30.39 -2.31 -13.25
C ARG A 6 -29.31 -1.27 -12.93
N VAL A 7 -28.71 -1.30 -11.73
CA VAL A 7 -27.76 -0.26 -11.28
C VAL A 7 -26.33 -0.50 -11.77
N MET A 8 -25.93 -1.76 -11.96
CA MET A 8 -24.54 -2.11 -12.26
C MET A 8 -24.00 -1.62 -13.63
N PRO A 9 -24.76 -1.69 -14.74
CA PRO A 9 -24.28 -1.15 -16.02
C PRO A 9 -24.21 0.39 -16.02
N ILE A 10 -25.08 1.05 -15.26
CA ILE A 10 -25.13 2.52 -15.13
C ILE A 10 -23.95 3.01 -14.28
N ALA A 11 -23.61 2.30 -13.20
CA ALA A 11 -22.46 2.61 -12.36
C ALA A 11 -21.11 2.40 -13.09
N PHE A 12 -20.98 1.32 -13.88
CA PHE A 12 -19.77 1.06 -14.67
C PHE A 12 -19.54 2.12 -15.75
N LEU A 13 -20.58 2.48 -16.52
CA LEU A 13 -20.49 3.55 -17.52
C LEU A 13 -20.28 4.92 -16.88
N GLY A 14 -20.84 5.15 -15.69
CA GLY A 14 -20.61 6.35 -14.88
C GLY A 14 -19.14 6.50 -14.48
N LEU A 15 -18.54 5.45 -13.92
CA LEU A 15 -17.12 5.45 -13.52
C LEU A 15 -16.19 5.72 -14.71
N PHE A 16 -16.44 5.10 -15.87
CA PHE A 16 -15.67 5.36 -17.08
C PHE A 16 -15.83 6.78 -17.61
N ASN A 17 -16.96 7.44 -17.35
CA ASN A 17 -17.19 8.81 -17.80
C ASN A 17 -16.64 9.85 -16.81
N GLU A 18 -16.60 9.52 -15.52
CA GLU A 18 -16.19 10.44 -14.44
C GLU A 18 -14.71 10.31 -14.08
N ASN A 19 -14.20 9.07 -13.96
CA ASN A 19 -12.82 8.79 -13.58
C ASN A 19 -12.24 7.55 -14.29
N VAL A 20 -11.89 7.71 -15.58
CA VAL A 20 -11.23 6.67 -16.40
C VAL A 20 -9.97 6.12 -15.72
N SER A 21 -9.22 6.98 -15.02
CA SER A 21 -7.96 6.58 -14.39
C SER A 21 -8.17 5.57 -13.26
N LEU A 22 -9.24 5.75 -12.46
CA LEU A 22 -9.63 4.83 -11.40
C LEU A 22 -10.04 3.47 -11.99
N ALA A 23 -10.87 3.49 -13.04
CA ALA A 23 -11.28 2.26 -13.73
C ALA A 23 -10.07 1.49 -14.31
N ALA A 24 -9.08 2.20 -14.87
CA ALA A 24 -7.87 1.58 -15.40
C ALA A 24 -7.01 0.94 -14.30
N VAL A 25 -6.81 1.62 -13.17
CA VAL A 25 -6.05 1.06 -12.03
C VAL A 25 -6.80 -0.10 -11.37
N GLU A 26 -8.12 -0.02 -11.26
CA GLU A 26 -8.95 -1.10 -10.75
C GLU A 26 -8.84 -2.35 -11.64
N GLY A 27 -8.97 -2.19 -12.96
CA GLY A 27 -8.78 -3.28 -13.91
C GLY A 27 -7.38 -3.90 -13.87
N ALA A 28 -6.33 -3.05 -13.80
CA ALA A 28 -4.95 -3.50 -13.68
C ALA A 28 -4.69 -4.25 -12.36
N THR A 29 -5.31 -3.78 -11.27
CA THR A 29 -5.23 -4.43 -9.95
C THR A 29 -5.87 -5.81 -10.00
N TYR A 30 -7.09 -5.96 -10.53
CA TYR A 30 -7.75 -7.26 -10.62
C TYR A 30 -7.00 -8.25 -11.52
N LEU A 31 -6.44 -7.79 -12.65
CA LEU A 31 -5.61 -8.62 -13.49
C LEU A 31 -4.32 -9.06 -12.77
N SER A 32 -3.68 -8.16 -12.03
CA SER A 32 -2.49 -8.46 -11.23
C SER A 32 -2.79 -9.45 -10.11
N VAL A 33 -3.89 -9.29 -9.38
CA VAL A 33 -4.33 -10.25 -8.36
C VAL A 33 -4.62 -11.62 -8.96
N PHE A 34 -5.20 -11.69 -10.16
CA PHE A 34 -5.39 -12.97 -10.82
C PHE A 34 -4.06 -13.69 -11.08
N LEU A 35 -3.05 -12.99 -11.61
CA LEU A 35 -1.70 -13.53 -11.79
C LEU A 35 -1.06 -13.91 -10.45
N LEU A 36 -1.29 -13.12 -9.41
CA LEU A 36 -0.82 -13.37 -8.06
C LEU A 36 -1.39 -14.68 -7.51
N MET A 37 -2.69 -14.90 -7.67
CA MET A 37 -3.35 -16.11 -7.19
C MET A 37 -2.83 -17.35 -7.91
N LEU A 38 -2.50 -17.26 -9.20
CA LEU A 38 -1.84 -18.35 -9.92
C LEU A 38 -0.45 -18.63 -9.35
N HIS A 39 0.33 -17.57 -9.07
CA HIS A 39 1.64 -17.71 -8.43
C HIS A 39 1.54 -18.34 -7.04
N VAL A 40 0.62 -17.88 -6.20
CA VAL A 40 0.38 -18.45 -4.87
C VAL A 40 -0.03 -19.91 -4.97
N HIS A 41 -0.87 -20.28 -5.94
CA HIS A 41 -1.26 -21.66 -6.16
C HIS A 41 -0.06 -22.55 -6.55
N SER A 42 0.85 -22.05 -7.40
CA SER A 42 2.08 -22.78 -7.75
C SER A 42 3.12 -22.82 -6.62
N SER A 43 3.18 -21.76 -5.80
CA SER A 43 4.20 -21.57 -4.76
C SER A 43 3.87 -22.24 -3.43
N GLY A 44 2.76 -22.96 -3.33
CA GLY A 44 2.39 -23.75 -2.16
C GLY A 44 1.56 -22.98 -1.12
N LYS A 45 1.03 -23.72 -0.14
CA LYS A 45 -0.02 -23.21 0.78
C LYS A 45 0.44 -22.14 1.77
N ARG A 46 1.74 -22.07 2.11
CA ARG A 46 2.30 -21.03 2.98
C ARG A 46 2.27 -19.64 2.33
N ASN A 47 2.32 -19.57 0.99
CA ASN A 47 2.10 -18.33 0.27
C ASN A 47 0.65 -17.86 0.34
N ALA A 48 -0.31 -18.79 0.37
CA ALA A 48 -1.71 -18.46 0.52
C ALA A 48 -2.03 -17.91 1.91
N THR A 49 -1.44 -18.48 2.97
CA THR A 49 -1.59 -17.94 4.33
C THR A 49 -0.92 -16.57 4.45
N MET A 50 0.24 -16.36 3.82
CA MET A 50 0.90 -15.05 3.78
C MET A 50 0.09 -13.98 3.05
N LEU A 51 -0.43 -14.27 1.85
CA LEU A 51 -1.29 -13.34 1.12
C LEU A 51 -2.57 -13.03 1.90
N THR A 52 -3.17 -14.04 2.52
CA THR A 52 -4.39 -13.84 3.34
C THR A 52 -4.09 -13.01 4.58
N ALA A 53 -2.92 -13.17 5.20
CA ALA A 53 -2.46 -12.32 6.30
C ALA A 53 -2.24 -10.88 5.85
N ALA A 54 -1.68 -10.65 4.66
CA ALA A 54 -1.56 -9.31 4.09
C ALA A 54 -2.94 -8.67 3.84
N VAL A 55 -3.89 -9.39 3.23
CA VAL A 55 -5.26 -8.90 3.02
C VAL A 55 -5.93 -8.55 4.35
N LEU A 56 -5.85 -9.43 5.35
CA LEU A 56 -6.43 -9.20 6.66
C LEU A 56 -5.78 -7.99 7.37
N GLN A 57 -4.45 -7.86 7.26
CA GLN A 57 -3.73 -6.71 7.78
C GLN A 57 -4.24 -5.41 7.17
N ILE A 58 -4.32 -5.32 5.84
CA ILE A 58 -4.82 -4.11 5.15
C ILE A 58 -6.27 -3.79 5.55
N LEU A 59 -7.13 -4.80 5.67
CA LEU A 59 -8.51 -4.59 6.12
C LEU A 59 -8.57 -3.98 7.53
N VAL A 60 -7.77 -4.48 8.47
CA VAL A 60 -7.67 -3.92 9.82
C VAL A 60 -7.15 -2.47 9.76
N VAL A 61 -6.09 -2.24 9.01
CA VAL A 61 -5.50 -0.92 8.81
C VAL A 61 -6.52 0.10 8.29
N GLU A 62 -7.18 -0.19 7.18
CA GLU A 62 -8.09 0.76 6.52
C GLU A 62 -9.32 1.06 7.39
N LEU A 63 -9.87 0.04 8.04
CA LEU A 63 -11.07 0.19 8.86
C LEU A 63 -10.81 0.97 10.15
N PHE A 64 -9.66 0.74 10.82
CA PHE A 64 -9.39 1.32 12.13
C PHE A 64 -8.58 2.62 12.08
N PHE A 65 -7.64 2.78 11.13
CA PHE A 65 -6.72 3.92 11.11
C PHE A 65 -7.12 5.00 10.11
N TYR A 66 -7.64 4.64 8.93
CA TYR A 66 -7.89 5.59 7.84
C TYR A 66 -9.35 6.00 7.67
N SER A 67 -10.29 5.32 8.30
CA SER A 67 -11.74 5.52 8.12
C SER A 67 -12.25 6.95 8.37
N HIS A 68 -11.49 7.78 9.08
CA HIS A 68 -11.83 9.17 9.41
C HIS A 68 -10.85 10.21 8.86
N SER A 69 -9.87 9.78 8.06
CA SER A 69 -8.81 10.65 7.53
C SER A 69 -8.58 10.50 6.02
N ARG A 70 -9.16 9.47 5.40
CA ARG A 70 -9.13 9.24 3.95
C ARG A 70 -10.52 8.88 3.44
N TRP A 71 -10.89 9.45 2.30
CA TRP A 71 -12.11 9.10 1.58
C TRP A 71 -11.77 8.61 0.18
N HIS A 72 -12.37 7.50 -0.21
CA HIS A 72 -12.16 6.89 -1.52
C HIS A 72 -13.25 7.31 -2.51
N ALA A 73 -12.87 7.47 -3.77
CA ALA A 73 -13.83 7.58 -4.86
C ALA A 73 -14.59 6.25 -5.04
N GLU A 74 -15.81 6.35 -5.57
CA GLU A 74 -16.66 5.19 -5.82
C GLU A 74 -16.03 4.28 -6.89
N ALA A 75 -15.73 3.03 -6.50
CA ALA A 75 -15.16 2.02 -7.38
C ALA A 75 -16.24 1.03 -7.87
N LEU A 76 -15.88 0.09 -8.76
CA LEU A 76 -16.85 -0.90 -9.24
C LEU A 76 -17.37 -1.81 -8.12
N VAL A 77 -16.53 -2.11 -7.12
CA VAL A 77 -16.89 -2.94 -5.98
C VAL A 77 -16.48 -2.25 -4.67
N MET A 78 -17.48 -1.85 -3.89
CA MET A 78 -17.31 -1.31 -2.53
C MET A 78 -17.45 -2.44 -1.50
N LEU A 79 -16.41 -2.70 -0.71
CA LEU A 79 -16.42 -3.67 0.39
C LEU A 79 -17.23 -3.14 1.58
N VAL A 80 -16.96 -1.88 1.95
CA VAL A 80 -17.76 -1.13 2.90
C VAL A 80 -18.34 0.04 2.15
N SER A 81 -19.68 0.12 2.15
CA SER A 81 -20.44 1.15 1.44
C SER A 81 -19.81 2.53 1.67
N GLU A 82 -19.50 3.23 0.58
CA GLU A 82 -19.06 4.65 0.58
C GLU A 82 -17.74 4.92 1.34
N ARG A 83 -16.99 3.88 1.69
CA ARG A 83 -15.77 4.02 2.51
C ARG A 83 -14.58 3.23 1.97
N LEU A 84 -14.76 1.96 1.66
CA LEU A 84 -13.62 1.08 1.35
C LEU A 84 -13.88 0.29 0.05
N PRO A 85 -13.21 0.64 -1.05
CA PRO A 85 -13.29 -0.12 -2.28
C PRO A 85 -12.44 -1.40 -2.21
N LEU A 86 -12.91 -2.46 -2.88
CA LEU A 86 -12.22 -3.75 -2.96
C LEU A 86 -10.84 -3.63 -3.60
N TYR A 87 -10.73 -2.84 -4.69
CA TYR A 87 -9.46 -2.71 -5.42
C TYR A 87 -8.36 -2.15 -4.52
N ASN A 88 -8.65 -1.22 -3.60
CA ASN A 88 -7.62 -0.63 -2.72
C ASN A 88 -7.05 -1.68 -1.76
N VAL A 89 -7.93 -2.49 -1.15
CA VAL A 89 -7.51 -3.59 -0.25
C VAL A 89 -6.62 -4.58 -1.00
N LEU A 90 -7.07 -4.96 -2.20
CA LEU A 90 -6.34 -5.91 -3.05
C LEU A 90 -5.01 -5.34 -3.56
N LEU A 91 -4.99 -4.07 -3.98
CA LEU A 91 -3.81 -3.35 -4.42
C LEU A 91 -2.76 -3.30 -3.31
N GLN A 92 -3.13 -2.87 -2.11
CA GLN A 92 -2.14 -2.82 -1.02
C GLN A 92 -1.68 -4.23 -0.61
N ALA A 93 -2.59 -5.20 -0.53
CA ALA A 93 -2.23 -6.57 -0.17
C ALA A 93 -1.26 -7.22 -1.18
N GLN A 94 -1.45 -6.99 -2.49
CA GLN A 94 -0.50 -7.48 -3.50
C GLN A 94 0.85 -6.76 -3.40
N LEU A 95 0.91 -5.45 -3.08
CA LEU A 95 2.18 -4.75 -2.90
C LEU A 95 2.94 -5.30 -1.68
N TYR A 96 2.24 -5.59 -0.58
CA TYR A 96 2.82 -6.31 0.57
C TYR A 96 3.39 -7.67 0.16
N TYR A 97 2.63 -8.45 -0.61
CA TYR A 97 3.09 -9.75 -1.06
C TYR A 97 4.31 -9.66 -1.99
N ILE A 98 4.29 -8.72 -2.96
CA ILE A 98 5.42 -8.45 -3.86
C ILE A 98 6.65 -8.07 -3.05
N ALA A 99 6.50 -7.18 -2.07
CA ALA A 99 7.58 -6.76 -1.20
C ALA A 99 8.15 -7.96 -0.42
N PHE A 100 7.28 -8.76 0.19
CA PHE A 100 7.66 -9.93 1.01
C PHE A 100 8.41 -11.00 0.21
N VAL A 101 7.92 -11.36 -0.97
CA VAL A 101 8.59 -12.35 -1.84
C VAL A 101 9.95 -11.81 -2.30
N THR A 102 10.01 -10.53 -2.67
CA THR A 102 11.25 -9.88 -3.10
C THR A 102 12.28 -9.85 -1.97
N THR A 103 11.90 -9.49 -0.75
CA THR A 103 12.83 -9.47 0.39
C THR A 103 13.28 -10.86 0.78
N SER A 104 12.38 -11.85 0.76
CA SER A 104 12.73 -13.25 0.98
C SER A 104 13.78 -13.75 -0.03
N ARG A 105 13.67 -13.32 -1.29
CA ARG A 105 14.61 -13.66 -2.38
C ARG A 105 15.99 -13.00 -2.23
N LEU A 106 16.09 -11.87 -1.52
CA LEU A 106 17.38 -11.23 -1.27
C LEU A 106 18.30 -12.09 -0.41
N ARG A 107 17.75 -12.93 0.46
CA ARG A 107 18.46 -13.84 1.37
C ARG A 107 19.53 -13.13 2.22
N ILE A 108 19.15 -11.99 2.79
CA ILE A 108 19.96 -11.22 3.75
C ILE A 108 19.60 -11.62 5.18
N ASP A 109 20.37 -11.16 6.17
CA ASP A 109 20.12 -11.42 7.60
C ASP A 109 18.64 -11.14 7.97
N PRO A 110 17.91 -12.08 8.61
CA PRO A 110 16.52 -11.89 9.08
C PRO A 110 16.31 -10.65 9.96
N PHE A 111 17.34 -10.19 10.67
CA PHE A 111 17.27 -8.95 11.45
C PHE A 111 17.22 -7.70 10.55
N LEU A 112 17.87 -7.76 9.39
CA LEU A 112 17.97 -6.65 8.43
C LEU A 112 16.91 -6.71 7.32
N GLN A 113 16.28 -7.88 7.08
CA GLN A 113 15.17 -8.03 6.13
C GLN A 113 14.03 -7.03 6.33
N PRO A 114 13.57 -6.75 7.57
CA PRO A 114 12.50 -5.77 7.81
C PRO A 114 12.79 -4.36 7.29
N PHE A 115 14.06 -3.91 7.32
CA PHE A 115 14.45 -2.60 6.78
C PHE A 115 14.35 -2.56 5.24
N ALA A 116 14.72 -3.66 4.59
CA ALA A 116 14.55 -3.82 3.15
C ALA A 116 13.06 -3.87 2.80
N MET A 117 12.25 -4.58 3.59
CA MET A 117 10.79 -4.70 3.40
C MET A 117 10.10 -3.35 3.52
N GLY A 118 10.38 -2.59 4.58
CA GLY A 118 9.83 -1.24 4.77
C GLY A 118 10.20 -0.29 3.63
N SER A 119 11.46 -0.28 3.21
CA SER A 119 11.94 0.57 2.12
C SER A 119 11.29 0.19 0.79
N LEU A 120 11.22 -1.11 0.49
CA LEU A 120 10.61 -1.60 -0.74
C LEU A 120 9.11 -1.31 -0.77
N MET A 121 8.40 -1.48 0.35
CA MET A 121 6.97 -1.17 0.42
C MET A 121 6.70 0.31 0.15
N VAL A 122 7.51 1.21 0.69
CA VAL A 122 7.42 2.65 0.41
C VAL A 122 7.67 2.93 -1.08
N MET A 123 8.71 2.35 -1.68
CA MET A 123 8.98 2.53 -3.11
C MET A 123 7.83 2.01 -3.97
N LEU A 124 7.22 0.90 -3.57
CA LEU A 124 6.09 0.30 -4.28
C LEU A 124 4.82 1.15 -4.15
N ALA A 125 4.51 1.69 -2.98
CA ALA A 125 3.29 2.44 -2.70
C ALA A 125 3.35 3.91 -3.15
N PHE A 126 4.51 4.55 -3.09
CA PHE A 126 4.65 5.99 -3.35
C PHE A 126 4.05 6.46 -4.69
N PRO A 127 4.25 5.77 -5.83
CA PRO A 127 3.65 6.16 -7.11
C PRO A 127 2.11 6.12 -7.09
N PHE A 128 1.53 5.18 -6.37
CA PHE A 128 0.08 5.08 -6.20
C PHE A 128 -0.44 6.21 -5.32
N GLU A 129 0.26 6.57 -4.25
CA GLU A 129 -0.11 7.73 -3.43
C GLU A 129 0.00 9.06 -4.19
N LEU A 130 1.06 9.21 -4.99
CA LEU A 130 1.30 10.40 -5.78
C LEU A 130 0.21 10.60 -6.84
N LEU A 131 -0.14 9.55 -7.58
CA LEU A 131 -1.16 9.64 -8.62
C LEU A 131 -2.58 9.50 -8.06
N GLY A 132 -2.77 8.77 -6.96
CA GLY A 132 -4.08 8.57 -6.34
C GLY A 132 -4.67 9.84 -5.74
N THR A 133 -3.82 10.66 -5.12
CA THR A 133 -4.21 12.01 -4.71
C THR A 133 -4.47 12.92 -5.92
N LYS A 134 -3.61 12.84 -6.94
CA LYS A 134 -3.71 13.70 -8.12
C LYS A 134 -4.91 13.40 -9.02
N PHE A 135 -5.26 12.13 -9.16
CA PHE A 135 -6.36 11.64 -9.97
C PHE A 135 -7.62 11.30 -9.15
N LEU A 136 -7.67 11.77 -7.89
CA LEU A 136 -8.84 11.67 -7.02
C LEU A 136 -9.33 10.24 -6.81
N TRP A 137 -8.43 9.26 -6.76
CA TRP A 137 -8.77 7.90 -6.31
C TRP A 137 -9.10 7.88 -4.82
N TRP A 138 -8.45 8.78 -4.08
CA TRP A 138 -8.78 9.13 -2.70
C TRP A 138 -8.44 10.59 -2.41
N THR A 139 -9.06 11.10 -1.36
CA THR A 139 -8.84 12.42 -0.79
C THR A 139 -8.47 12.29 0.68
N TRP A 140 -7.71 13.26 1.18
CA TRP A 140 -7.26 13.30 2.57
C TRP A 140 -8.04 14.32 3.37
N HIS A 141 -7.94 14.20 4.68
CA HIS A 141 -8.44 15.22 5.58
C HIS A 141 -7.55 16.46 5.52
N ASP A 142 -8.15 17.60 5.20
CA ASP A 142 -7.45 18.86 4.92
C ASP A 142 -6.68 19.38 6.15
N SER A 143 -7.38 19.54 7.28
CA SER A 143 -6.82 20.15 8.49
C SER A 143 -6.30 19.16 9.55
N ASP A 144 -6.05 17.90 9.18
CA ASP A 144 -5.49 16.93 10.12
C ASP A 144 -3.99 17.23 10.35
N PRO A 145 -3.56 17.55 11.58
CA PRO A 145 -2.16 17.91 11.84
C PRO A 145 -1.18 16.78 11.56
N LEU A 146 -1.63 15.52 11.52
CA LEU A 146 -0.77 14.39 11.14
C LEU A 146 -0.54 14.33 9.62
N LEU A 147 -1.42 14.95 8.82
CA LEU A 147 -1.36 14.94 7.36
C LEU A 147 -0.85 16.26 6.76
N ALA A 148 -0.55 17.25 7.60
CA ALA A 148 -0.12 18.58 7.18
C ALA A 148 1.20 18.56 6.39
N ASP A 149 2.19 17.77 6.84
CA ASP A 149 3.47 17.65 6.15
C ASP A 149 3.31 16.75 4.91
N ARG A 150 3.34 17.33 3.70
CA ARG A 150 3.14 16.62 2.42
C ARG A 150 4.36 16.67 1.51
N LEU A 151 4.56 15.61 0.73
CA LEU A 151 5.52 15.54 -0.37
C LEU A 151 4.71 15.44 -1.68
N MET A 152 4.63 16.53 -2.45
CA MET A 152 3.87 16.59 -3.71
C MET A 152 2.39 16.14 -3.55
N GLY A 153 1.75 16.55 -2.45
CA GLY A 153 0.37 16.19 -2.13
C GLY A 153 0.21 14.90 -1.31
N VAL A 154 1.27 14.08 -1.17
CA VAL A 154 1.26 12.85 -0.38
C VAL A 154 1.63 13.13 1.07
N PRO A 155 0.76 12.81 2.06
CA PRO A 155 1.11 13.01 3.47
C PRO A 155 2.31 12.15 3.89
N CYS A 156 3.31 12.77 4.52
CA CYS A 156 4.51 12.07 4.97
C CYS A 156 4.18 10.98 6.00
N HIS A 157 3.19 11.23 6.86
CA HIS A 157 2.71 10.25 7.84
C HIS A 157 2.28 8.92 7.19
N VAL A 158 1.70 8.97 5.99
CA VAL A 158 1.30 7.78 5.22
C VAL A 158 2.53 7.00 4.73
N LEU A 159 3.61 7.69 4.36
CA LEU A 159 4.87 7.04 3.98
C LEU A 159 5.54 6.34 5.17
N PHE A 160 5.54 6.97 6.34
CA PHE A 160 5.97 6.31 7.59
C PHE A 160 5.09 5.11 7.93
N TYR A 161 3.79 5.22 7.69
CA TYR A 161 2.85 4.13 7.88
C TYR A 161 3.22 2.91 7.04
N TYR A 162 3.38 3.09 5.71
CA TYR A 162 3.80 2.01 4.82
C TYR A 162 5.13 1.39 5.25
N PHE A 163 6.10 2.21 5.65
CA PHE A 163 7.39 1.72 6.13
C PHE A 163 7.25 0.86 7.38
N PHE A 164 6.67 1.40 8.45
CA PHE A 164 6.64 0.73 9.76
C PHE A 164 5.69 -0.45 9.81
N PHE A 165 4.58 -0.42 9.07
CA PHE A 165 3.69 -1.58 8.98
C PHE A 165 4.32 -2.72 8.20
N ALA A 166 5.03 -2.45 7.10
CA ALA A 166 5.74 -3.48 6.37
C ALA A 166 6.96 -4.02 7.15
N PHE A 167 7.68 -3.13 7.84
CA PHE A 167 8.76 -3.51 8.77
C PHE A 167 8.23 -4.44 9.87
N ALA A 168 7.15 -4.04 10.56
CA ALA A 168 6.54 -4.84 11.61
C ALA A 168 5.99 -6.17 11.10
N PHE A 169 5.39 -6.17 9.91
CA PHE A 169 4.89 -7.37 9.26
C PHE A 169 6.03 -8.39 9.14
N ASP A 170 7.18 -8.02 8.57
CA ASP A 170 8.30 -8.95 8.40
C ASP A 170 8.96 -9.38 9.73
N CYS A 171 9.09 -8.46 10.70
CA CYS A 171 9.54 -8.82 12.06
C CYS A 171 8.65 -9.89 12.70
N VAL A 172 7.34 -9.67 12.66
CA VAL A 172 6.36 -10.61 13.24
C VAL A 172 6.35 -11.92 12.44
N HIS A 173 6.54 -11.87 11.13
CA HIS A 173 6.73 -13.08 10.32
C HIS A 173 7.86 -13.94 10.87
N HIS A 174 9.05 -13.37 11.07
CA HIS A 174 10.20 -14.12 11.59
C HIS A 174 9.97 -14.66 13.01
N ILE A 175 9.34 -13.86 13.89
CA ILE A 175 9.01 -14.29 15.25
C ILE A 175 8.03 -15.48 15.21
N LEU A 176 6.93 -15.36 14.47
CA LEU A 176 5.91 -16.41 14.40
C LEU A 176 6.41 -17.65 13.65
N ARG A 177 7.26 -17.48 12.63
CA ARG A 177 7.89 -18.60 11.94
C ARG A 177 8.80 -19.40 12.88
N SER A 178 9.56 -18.72 13.75
CA SER A 178 10.47 -19.39 14.68
C SER A 178 9.80 -19.99 15.92
N THR A 179 8.61 -19.50 16.30
CA THR A 179 7.95 -19.89 17.57
C THR A 179 6.64 -20.67 17.39
N TRP A 180 5.90 -20.43 16.30
CA TRP A 180 4.54 -20.91 16.11
C TRP A 180 4.40 -21.93 15.00
N LEU A 181 5.04 -21.69 13.85
CA LEU A 181 5.00 -22.62 12.73
C LEU A 181 5.95 -23.79 12.96
N VAL A 182 5.44 -25.00 12.75
CA VAL A 182 6.22 -26.23 12.85
C VAL A 182 6.64 -26.67 11.44
N GLY A 183 7.89 -27.09 11.32
CA GLY A 183 8.42 -27.62 10.07
C GLY A 183 8.75 -26.56 9.02
N ASP A 184 9.48 -27.03 8.02
CA ASP A 184 10.07 -26.25 6.94
C ASP A 184 9.05 -25.85 5.87
N TYR A 185 8.01 -26.67 5.69
CA TYR A 185 6.96 -26.50 4.68
C TYR A 185 5.57 -26.67 5.29
N TYR A 186 4.54 -26.33 4.51
CA TYR A 186 3.16 -26.52 4.96
C TYR A 186 2.86 -28.01 5.20
N GLU A 187 2.50 -28.35 6.42
CA GLU A 187 2.09 -29.70 6.80
C GLU A 187 0.59 -29.76 7.05
N ALA A 188 -0.11 -30.66 6.34
CA ALA A 188 -1.58 -30.78 6.45
C ALA A 188 -2.04 -31.20 7.85
N GLU A 189 -1.20 -31.91 8.60
CA GLU A 189 -1.46 -32.29 10.00
C GLU A 189 -1.57 -31.06 10.91
N HIS A 190 -0.80 -30.02 10.62
CA HIS A 190 -0.71 -28.78 11.38
C HIS A 190 -1.57 -27.65 10.81
N TRP A 191 -2.60 -27.96 10.00
CA TRP A 191 -3.41 -26.94 9.30
C TRP A 191 -4.00 -25.88 10.23
N LYS A 192 -4.40 -26.25 11.46
CA LYS A 192 -4.95 -25.31 12.44
C LYS A 192 -3.91 -24.27 12.86
N THR A 193 -2.66 -24.67 13.03
CA THR A 193 -1.54 -23.79 13.38
C THR A 193 -1.17 -22.88 12.21
N GLU A 194 -1.16 -23.43 10.99
CA GLU A 194 -0.88 -22.68 9.76
C GLU A 194 -1.96 -21.62 9.46
N TRP A 195 -3.23 -21.91 9.76
CA TRP A 195 -4.31 -20.92 9.57
C TRP A 195 -4.50 -19.99 10.77
N SER A 196 -4.15 -20.40 12.00
CA SER A 196 -4.15 -19.50 13.16
C SER A 196 -3.02 -18.46 13.09
N TYR A 197 -1.96 -18.76 12.33
CA TYR A 197 -0.92 -17.79 11.97
C TYR A 197 -1.50 -16.53 11.32
N VAL A 198 -2.51 -16.63 10.46
CA VAL A 198 -3.07 -15.49 9.70
C VAL A 198 -3.63 -14.37 10.60
N PRO A 199 -4.59 -14.64 11.51
CA PRO A 199 -5.08 -13.60 12.42
C PRO A 199 -4.03 -13.17 13.45
N LEU A 200 -3.15 -14.08 13.90
CA LEU A 200 -2.09 -13.75 14.85
C LEU A 200 -1.07 -12.78 14.24
N MET A 201 -0.68 -13.03 12.99
CA MET A 201 0.19 -12.19 12.19
C MET A 201 -0.39 -10.77 12.05
N SER A 202 -1.67 -10.67 11.69
CA SER A 202 -2.33 -9.36 11.51
C SER A 202 -2.45 -8.59 12.83
N LEU A 203 -2.81 -9.27 13.91
CA LEU A 203 -2.92 -8.63 15.23
C LEU A 203 -1.56 -8.15 15.74
N LEU A 204 -0.56 -9.02 15.76
CA LEU A 204 0.76 -8.69 16.30
C LEU A 204 1.49 -7.66 15.44
N SER A 205 1.41 -7.77 14.10
CA SER A 205 2.04 -6.78 13.22
C SER A 205 1.42 -5.40 13.40
N THR A 206 0.09 -5.30 13.58
CA THR A 206 -0.57 -4.01 13.91
C THR A 206 -0.07 -3.42 15.23
N ILE A 207 0.11 -4.23 16.27
CA ILE A 207 0.61 -3.78 17.58
C ILE A 207 2.07 -3.30 17.46
N PHE A 208 2.94 -4.10 16.83
CA PHE A 208 4.34 -3.75 16.62
C PHE A 208 4.48 -2.50 15.75
N ALA A 209 3.73 -2.41 14.66
CA ALA A 209 3.72 -1.26 13.77
C ALA A 209 3.28 0.02 14.49
N SER A 210 2.24 -0.07 15.32
CA SER A 210 1.80 1.06 16.14
C SER A 210 2.91 1.50 17.11
N GLY A 211 3.61 0.56 17.75
CA GLY A 211 4.76 0.84 18.59
C GLY A 211 5.91 1.52 17.82
N PHE A 212 6.25 1.02 16.63
CA PHE A 212 7.28 1.63 15.79
C PHE A 212 6.86 2.99 15.23
N LEU A 213 5.60 3.22 14.92
CA LEU A 213 5.11 4.53 14.49
C LEU A 213 5.14 5.54 15.64
N ILE A 214 4.82 5.12 16.86
CA ILE A 214 4.95 5.93 18.08
C ILE A 214 6.40 6.35 18.30
N LEU A 215 7.33 5.41 18.29
CA LEU A 215 8.76 5.67 18.52
C LEU A 215 9.40 6.41 17.34
N GLY A 216 9.02 6.03 16.13
CA GLY A 216 9.67 6.43 14.90
C GLY A 216 9.12 7.70 14.29
N TYR A 217 7.81 7.98 14.37
CA TYR A 217 7.20 9.20 13.83
C TYR A 217 6.80 10.17 14.94
N TYR A 218 5.99 9.73 15.90
CA TYR A 218 5.47 10.67 16.90
C TYR A 218 6.55 11.21 17.84
N ALA A 219 7.47 10.37 18.32
CA ALA A 219 8.54 10.86 19.20
C ALA A 219 9.51 11.81 18.46
N THR A 220 9.83 11.55 17.21
CA THR A 220 10.81 12.34 16.45
C THR A 220 10.19 13.59 15.82
N VAL A 221 9.06 13.45 15.12
CA VAL A 221 8.42 14.55 14.41
C VAL A 221 7.61 15.42 15.37
N HIS A 222 6.75 14.81 16.20
CA HIS A 222 5.87 15.59 17.08
C HIS A 222 6.53 16.04 18.38
N LEU A 223 7.32 15.19 19.06
CA LEU A 223 7.93 15.58 20.33
C LEU A 223 9.25 16.33 20.15
N MET A 224 10.14 15.88 19.24
CA MET A 224 11.41 16.57 18.99
C MET A 224 11.30 17.70 17.97
N GLY A 225 10.19 17.81 17.23
CA GLY A 225 9.96 18.88 16.26
C GLY A 225 10.79 18.76 14.98
N ILE A 226 11.28 17.55 14.65
CA ILE A 226 12.00 17.33 13.39
C ILE A 226 11.01 17.34 12.23
N GLN A 227 11.28 18.10 11.18
CA GLN A 227 10.43 18.12 9.99
C GLN A 227 10.25 16.71 9.41
N ALA A 228 9.01 16.29 9.13
CA ALA A 228 8.71 14.91 8.76
C ALA A 228 9.46 14.45 7.50
N GLN A 229 9.58 15.33 6.50
CA GLN A 229 10.30 15.05 5.25
C GLN A 229 11.78 14.73 5.51
N VAL A 230 12.47 15.53 6.34
CA VAL A 230 13.89 15.34 6.66
C VAL A 230 14.09 13.99 7.35
N TRP A 231 13.25 13.71 8.35
CA TRP A 231 13.32 12.44 9.07
C TRP A 231 13.00 11.24 8.16
N PHE A 232 12.06 11.39 7.24
CA PHE A 232 11.72 10.34 6.28
C PHE A 232 12.89 10.00 5.36
N PHE A 233 13.58 11.00 4.81
CA PHE A 233 14.78 10.76 3.99
C PHE A 233 15.91 10.12 4.80
N MET A 234 16.09 10.51 6.08
CA MET A 234 17.05 9.87 6.97
C MET A 234 16.70 8.40 7.23
N LEU A 235 15.43 8.09 7.47
CA LEU A 235 14.93 6.73 7.69
C LEU A 235 15.17 5.84 6.46
N ILE A 236 14.78 6.32 5.27
CA ILE A 236 15.00 5.57 4.03
C ILE A 236 16.49 5.44 3.71
N GLY A 237 17.26 6.52 3.85
CA GLY A 237 18.71 6.51 3.62
C GLY A 237 19.44 5.51 4.52
N LEU A 238 19.13 5.51 5.82
CA LEU A 238 19.70 4.55 6.78
C LEU A 238 19.27 3.11 6.45
N SER A 239 18.00 2.91 6.13
CA SER A 239 17.48 1.57 5.78
C SER A 239 18.12 1.01 4.51
N LEU A 240 18.36 1.86 3.50
CA LEU A 240 19.08 1.47 2.29
C LEU A 240 20.56 1.17 2.56
N LEU A 241 21.21 1.90 3.47
CA LEU A 241 22.59 1.61 3.90
C LEU A 241 22.66 0.27 4.64
N LEU A 242 21.74 0.02 5.57
CA LEU A 242 21.64 -1.26 6.29
C LEU A 242 21.38 -2.42 5.32
N PHE A 243 20.46 -2.23 4.38
CA PHE A 243 20.20 -3.19 3.30
C PHE A 243 21.45 -3.45 2.46
N TRP A 244 22.18 -2.42 2.07
CA TRP A 244 23.41 -2.56 1.29
C TRP A 244 24.52 -3.29 2.04
N MET A 245 24.67 -3.05 3.35
CA MET A 245 25.60 -3.81 4.19
C MET A 245 25.17 -5.28 4.32
N ALA A 246 23.88 -5.54 4.55
CA ALA A 246 23.34 -6.89 4.65
C ALA A 246 23.55 -7.70 3.35
N ASP A 247 23.43 -7.03 2.20
CA ASP A 247 23.69 -7.63 0.89
C ASP A 247 25.15 -8.09 0.73
N ARG A 248 26.11 -7.37 1.34
CA ARG A 248 27.54 -7.71 1.31
C ARG A 248 27.89 -8.90 2.20
N GLU A 249 27.14 -9.09 3.29
CA GLU A 249 27.37 -10.16 4.27
C GLU A 249 26.52 -11.41 4.00
N ARG A 250 25.67 -11.36 2.98
CA ARG A 250 24.77 -12.46 2.59
C ARG A 250 25.44 -13.83 2.49
N ASP A 251 26.62 -13.91 1.87
CA ASP A 251 27.30 -15.19 1.61
C ASP A 251 27.96 -15.78 2.87
N SER A 252 27.84 -15.11 4.02
CA SER A 252 28.25 -15.64 5.31
C SER A 252 27.52 -16.97 5.61
N PRO A 253 28.24 -18.01 6.04
CA PRO A 253 27.64 -19.31 6.35
C PRO A 253 26.63 -19.23 7.49
N GLU A 254 26.82 -18.31 8.44
CA GLU A 254 25.90 -18.10 9.57
C GLU A 254 24.56 -17.55 9.10
N VAL A 255 24.59 -16.54 8.21
CA VAL A 255 23.39 -15.94 7.61
C VAL A 255 22.65 -16.97 6.77
N GLN A 256 23.37 -17.73 5.95
CA GLN A 256 22.73 -18.77 5.12
C GLN A 256 22.07 -19.87 5.96
N LYS A 257 22.70 -20.27 7.07
CA LYS A 257 22.13 -21.26 8.00
C LYS A 257 20.87 -20.73 8.70
N ALA A 258 20.84 -19.46 9.08
CA ALA A 258 19.65 -18.84 9.68
C ALA A 258 18.46 -18.74 8.70
N LEU A 259 18.74 -18.76 7.40
CA LEU A 259 17.75 -18.64 6.32
C LEU A 259 17.33 -19.98 5.70
N GLU A 260 17.80 -21.11 6.22
CA GLU A 260 17.32 -22.41 5.79
C GLU A 260 15.87 -22.65 6.29
N PRO A 261 15.03 -23.34 5.50
CA PRO A 261 15.26 -23.87 4.17
C PRO A 261 15.02 -22.84 3.04
N VAL A 262 15.64 -23.11 1.91
CA VAL A 262 15.47 -22.39 0.63
C VAL A 262 14.05 -22.68 0.10
N ASP A 263 13.37 -21.67 -0.45
CA ASP A 263 12.15 -21.82 -1.29
C ASP A 263 10.81 -22.01 -0.55
N VAL A 264 10.69 -21.55 0.71
CA VAL A 264 9.41 -21.67 1.44
C VAL A 264 8.31 -20.76 0.86
N TYR A 265 8.69 -19.61 0.30
CA TYR A 265 7.76 -18.56 -0.13
C TYR A 265 7.82 -18.26 -1.62
N ASP A 266 8.49 -19.09 -2.42
CA ASP A 266 8.57 -18.85 -3.85
C ASP A 266 8.82 -20.15 -4.62
N SER A 267 7.98 -20.44 -5.62
CA SER A 267 8.18 -21.56 -6.53
C SER A 267 8.79 -21.13 -7.85
N ASP A 268 9.50 -22.05 -8.49
CA ASP A 268 10.09 -21.90 -9.83
C ASP A 268 9.03 -21.88 -10.96
N TRP A 269 7.91 -21.17 -10.78
CA TRP A 269 6.96 -20.94 -11.85
C TRP A 269 7.38 -19.70 -12.66
N LEU A 270 7.80 -19.97 -13.91
CA LEU A 270 8.43 -19.07 -14.90
C LEU A 270 9.92 -18.78 -14.62
N TYR A 271 10.76 -19.66 -15.18
CA TYR A 271 12.20 -19.85 -14.92
C TYR A 271 13.13 -18.64 -15.18
N PRO A 272 12.85 -17.70 -16.10
CA PRO A 272 13.61 -16.46 -16.20
C PRO A 272 13.07 -15.36 -15.26
N CYS A 273 13.96 -14.61 -14.61
CA CYS A 273 13.62 -13.41 -13.80
C CYS A 273 12.66 -12.40 -14.48
N ILE A 274 12.66 -12.33 -15.82
CA ILE A 274 11.74 -11.49 -16.61
C ILE A 274 10.33 -12.07 -16.63
N ASP A 275 10.23 -13.40 -16.68
CA ASP A 275 8.95 -14.11 -16.74
C ASP A 275 8.36 -14.39 -15.35
N HIS A 276 9.11 -14.10 -14.28
CA HIS A 276 8.65 -14.29 -12.92
C HIS A 276 7.35 -13.50 -12.65
N ALA A 277 6.32 -14.16 -12.15
CA ALA A 277 5.00 -13.56 -11.98
C ALA A 277 5.03 -12.25 -11.19
N VAL A 278 5.80 -12.18 -10.10
CA VAL A 278 5.99 -10.96 -9.28
C VAL A 278 6.51 -9.78 -10.09
N ASN A 279 7.46 -10.02 -11.00
CA ASN A 279 8.00 -8.98 -11.86
C ASN A 279 6.99 -8.54 -12.92
N GLN A 280 6.26 -9.49 -13.52
CA GLN A 280 5.20 -9.19 -14.50
C GLN A 280 4.06 -8.36 -13.89
N MET A 281 3.66 -8.67 -12.66
CA MET A 281 2.65 -7.91 -11.92
C MET A 281 3.09 -6.49 -11.63
N ALA A 282 4.31 -6.32 -11.09
CA ALA A 282 4.87 -4.99 -10.86
C ALA A 282 4.97 -4.22 -12.18
N PHE A 283 5.53 -4.83 -13.24
CA PHE A 283 5.63 -4.22 -14.55
C PHE A 283 4.29 -3.72 -15.08
N LEU A 284 3.24 -4.56 -15.04
CA LEU A 284 1.89 -4.19 -15.49
C LEU A 284 1.35 -2.99 -14.71
N LEU A 285 1.42 -3.04 -13.38
CA LEU A 285 0.90 -2.00 -12.50
C LEU A 285 1.58 -0.65 -12.76
N TYR A 286 2.91 -0.62 -12.74
CA TYR A 286 3.66 0.62 -12.91
C TYR A 286 3.64 1.12 -14.36
N LEU A 287 3.53 0.23 -15.36
CA LEU A 287 3.29 0.63 -16.75
C LEU A 287 1.96 1.38 -16.87
N VAL A 288 0.89 0.88 -16.25
CA VAL A 288 -0.40 1.57 -16.22
C VAL A 288 -0.26 2.95 -15.57
N LEU A 289 0.46 3.08 -14.45
CA LEU A 289 0.71 4.39 -13.83
C LEU A 289 1.43 5.37 -14.76
N VAL A 290 2.46 4.92 -15.49
CA VAL A 290 3.17 5.74 -16.48
C VAL A 290 2.23 6.17 -17.61
N LEU A 291 1.41 5.26 -18.13
CA LEU A 291 0.44 5.56 -19.18
C LEU A 291 -0.60 6.57 -18.68
N LEU A 292 -1.11 6.41 -17.47
CA LEU A 292 -2.06 7.35 -16.88
C LEU A 292 -1.45 8.75 -16.72
N ALA A 293 -0.21 8.84 -16.21
CA ALA A 293 0.49 10.11 -16.08
C ALA A 293 0.74 10.80 -17.44
N LEU A 294 0.95 10.03 -18.52
CA LEU A 294 1.20 10.59 -19.86
C LEU A 294 -0.07 11.02 -20.60
N PHE A 295 -1.17 10.28 -20.43
CA PHE A 295 -2.35 10.41 -21.29
C PHE A 295 -3.59 10.99 -20.59
N ILE A 296 -3.65 10.97 -19.26
CA ILE A 296 -4.80 11.49 -18.52
C ILE A 296 -4.51 12.88 -17.98
N ASN A 297 -5.39 13.82 -18.30
CA ASN A 297 -5.33 15.17 -17.76
C ASN A 297 -6.14 15.23 -16.44
N PRO A 298 -5.52 15.57 -15.30
CA PRO A 298 -6.22 15.58 -14.01
C PRO A 298 -7.36 16.60 -13.96
N THR A 299 -7.36 17.67 -14.79
CA THR A 299 -8.45 18.66 -14.80
C THR A 299 -9.76 18.14 -15.38
N GLU A 300 -9.70 17.03 -16.12
CA GLU A 300 -10.88 16.40 -16.74
C GLU A 300 -11.52 15.35 -15.81
N ILE A 301 -10.86 15.03 -14.69
CA ILE A 301 -11.35 14.03 -13.74
C ILE A 301 -12.37 14.67 -12.81
N VAL A 302 -13.50 13.98 -12.68
CA VAL A 302 -14.57 14.30 -11.76
C VAL A 302 -14.75 13.13 -10.80
N SER A 303 -14.86 13.40 -9.51
CA SER A 303 -15.22 12.41 -8.50
C SER A 303 -16.49 12.83 -7.81
N LEU A 304 -17.57 12.09 -8.03
CA LEU A 304 -18.82 12.23 -7.29
C LEU A 304 -18.89 11.12 -6.25
N SER A 305 -18.49 11.42 -5.02
CA SER A 305 -18.40 10.42 -3.96
C SER A 305 -18.56 11.03 -2.56
N ASN A 306 -18.43 10.18 -1.55
CA ASN A 306 -18.35 10.59 -0.16
C ASN A 306 -16.97 11.22 0.12
N HIS A 307 -16.94 12.43 0.66
CA HIS A 307 -15.75 13.21 0.98
C HIS A 307 -15.86 13.82 2.38
N GLN A 308 -14.83 14.58 2.80
CA GLN A 308 -14.90 15.37 4.01
C GLN A 308 -16.12 16.32 3.94
N PRO A 309 -17.03 16.28 4.93
CA PRO A 309 -18.29 17.02 4.83
C PRO A 309 -18.06 18.53 4.75
N LEU A 310 -18.90 19.22 3.97
CA LEU A 310 -18.91 20.68 3.90
C LEU A 310 -19.70 21.25 5.08
N GLY A 311 -19.26 22.38 5.64
CA GLY A 311 -19.90 22.92 6.84
C GLY A 311 -19.21 24.18 7.37
N ASN A 312 -19.45 24.45 8.66
CA ASN A 312 -18.91 25.64 9.31
C ASN A 312 -17.43 25.46 9.66
N CYS A 313 -16.57 26.30 9.09
CA CYS A 313 -15.13 26.37 9.33
C CYS A 313 -14.72 26.60 10.78
N LEU A 314 -15.60 27.17 11.60
CA LEU A 314 -15.32 27.46 13.01
C LEU A 314 -15.49 26.24 13.91
N GLU A 315 -16.08 25.15 13.41
CA GLU A 315 -16.27 23.92 14.17
C GLU A 315 -15.04 23.03 14.10
N SER A 316 -14.36 22.91 15.24
CA SER A 316 -13.26 21.96 15.43
C SER A 316 -13.72 20.73 16.18
N GLU A 317 -13.24 19.55 15.75
CA GLU A 317 -13.33 18.32 16.53
C GLU A 317 -11.99 17.97 17.16
N SER A 318 -12.03 17.25 18.28
CA SER A 318 -10.82 16.71 18.90
C SER A 318 -10.75 15.21 18.71
N PHE A 319 -9.59 14.73 18.31
CA PHE A 319 -9.29 13.31 18.20
C PHE A 319 -8.02 12.98 18.96
N TYR A 320 -7.83 11.70 19.29
CA TYR A 320 -6.63 11.23 19.98
C TYR A 320 -5.70 10.53 19.00
N SER A 321 -4.41 10.87 19.05
CA SER A 321 -3.37 10.12 18.34
C SER A 321 -3.16 8.74 18.99
N LEU A 322 -2.33 7.92 18.35
CA LEU A 322 -1.97 6.58 18.86
C LEU A 322 -1.30 6.59 20.25
N ILE A 323 -0.72 7.73 20.67
CA ILE A 323 -0.13 7.91 22.02
C ILE A 323 -1.18 8.41 23.03
N GLY A 324 -2.42 8.65 22.59
CA GLY A 324 -3.44 9.28 23.42
C GLY A 324 -3.24 10.79 23.58
N MET A 325 -2.40 11.44 22.74
CA MET A 325 -2.33 12.90 22.72
C MET A 325 -3.55 13.46 22.00
N GLN A 326 -4.19 14.46 22.59
CA GLN A 326 -5.35 15.11 22.00
C GLN A 326 -4.90 16.11 20.93
N HIS A 327 -5.39 15.93 19.71
CA HIS A 327 -5.22 16.86 18.60
C HIS A 327 -6.56 17.52 18.28
N ARG A 328 -6.50 18.69 17.64
CA ARG A 328 -7.68 19.41 17.13
C ARG A 328 -7.52 19.55 15.62
N ARG A 329 -8.62 19.29 14.90
CA ARG A 329 -8.76 19.49 13.46
C ARG A 329 -10.13 20.09 13.15
N GLN A 330 -10.31 20.69 11.99
CA GLN A 330 -11.63 21.17 11.59
C GLN A 330 -12.51 19.98 11.24
N LYS A 331 -13.77 20.01 11.69
CA LYS A 331 -14.72 18.93 11.41
C LYS A 331 -15.18 18.94 9.96
N TYR A 332 -15.25 20.12 9.36
CA TYR A 332 -15.76 20.34 8.01
C TYR A 332 -14.67 20.90 7.10
N LEU A 333 -14.78 20.62 5.80
CA LEU A 333 -13.94 21.24 4.79
C LEU A 333 -14.40 22.67 4.52
N CYS A 334 -13.44 23.60 4.52
CA CYS A 334 -13.68 25.01 4.31
C CYS A 334 -13.71 25.40 2.83
N VAL A 335 -14.91 25.71 2.31
CA VAL A 335 -15.13 26.04 0.89
C VAL A 335 -14.23 27.16 0.35
N HIS A 336 -13.85 28.12 1.21
CA HIS A 336 -13.06 29.30 0.81
C HIS A 336 -11.56 29.17 1.09
N ASP A 337 -11.15 28.20 1.90
CA ASP A 337 -9.78 28.10 2.41
C ASP A 337 -9.47 26.63 2.72
N PHE A 338 -8.94 25.92 1.71
CA PHE A 338 -8.50 24.53 1.82
C PHE A 338 -7.30 24.32 0.89
N ASP A 339 -6.41 23.38 1.24
CA ASP A 339 -5.16 23.10 0.52
C ASP A 339 -5.13 21.64 0.04
N GLU A 340 -5.91 21.37 -1.01
CA GLU A 340 -6.01 20.03 -1.60
C GLU A 340 -5.78 20.04 -3.12
N GLU A 341 -5.53 18.84 -3.68
CA GLU A 341 -5.27 18.60 -5.11
C GLU A 341 -6.55 18.63 -5.98
N PHE A 342 -7.67 19.10 -5.44
CA PHE A 342 -8.95 19.21 -6.12
C PHE A 342 -9.59 20.60 -5.96
N ASN A 343 -10.62 20.86 -6.75
CA ASN A 343 -11.50 22.02 -6.64
C ASN A 343 -12.96 21.56 -6.57
N LEU A 344 -13.87 22.42 -6.13
CA LEU A 344 -15.32 22.15 -6.09
C LEU A 344 -16.01 22.35 -7.46
N CYS A 345 -15.35 21.92 -8.54
CA CYS A 345 -15.83 21.98 -9.94
C CYS A 345 -16.37 23.35 -10.41
N ASN A 346 -15.90 24.45 -9.83
CA ASN A 346 -16.41 25.80 -10.07
C ASN A 346 -17.93 25.95 -9.83
N TYR A 347 -18.53 25.12 -8.98
CA TYR A 347 -19.92 25.32 -8.56
C TYR A 347 -20.03 26.62 -7.76
N PRO A 348 -21.08 27.43 -7.98
CA PRO A 348 -21.34 28.56 -7.12
C PRO A 348 -21.63 28.07 -5.70
N VAL A 349 -20.98 28.70 -4.72
CA VAL A 349 -21.06 28.32 -3.29
C VAL A 349 -22.50 28.23 -2.77
N THR A 350 -23.42 28.99 -3.36
CA THR A 350 -24.86 28.98 -3.03
C THR A 350 -25.59 27.68 -3.38
N GLN A 351 -25.01 26.84 -4.24
CA GLN A 351 -25.58 25.54 -4.64
C GLN A 351 -24.95 24.35 -3.90
N LEU A 352 -23.91 24.59 -3.09
CA LEU A 352 -23.31 23.55 -2.26
C LEU A 352 -24.23 23.28 -1.08
N LEU A 353 -24.69 22.03 -0.94
CA LEU A 353 -25.43 21.61 0.24
C LEU A 353 -24.45 21.40 1.40
N TYR A 354 -24.43 22.37 2.30
CA TYR A 354 -23.74 22.27 3.58
C TYR A 354 -24.33 21.10 4.41
N GLU A 355 -23.49 20.40 5.16
CA GLU A 355 -23.76 19.17 5.93
C GLU A 355 -23.83 17.85 5.13
N ASN A 356 -23.83 17.89 3.80
CA ASN A 356 -23.69 16.67 3.00
C ASN A 356 -22.22 16.26 2.89
N SER A 357 -21.95 14.97 3.09
CA SER A 357 -20.65 14.36 2.80
C SER A 357 -20.55 13.89 1.35
N TRP A 358 -21.66 13.83 0.62
CA TRP A 358 -21.70 13.43 -0.78
C TRP A 358 -21.75 14.65 -1.70
N TYR A 359 -20.64 14.92 -2.41
CA TYR A 359 -20.57 16.02 -3.37
C TYR A 359 -19.54 15.74 -4.46
N MET A 360 -19.58 16.57 -5.50
CA MET A 360 -18.70 16.46 -6.65
C MET A 360 -17.44 17.30 -6.45
N ILE A 361 -16.28 16.70 -6.71
CA ILE A 361 -14.98 17.38 -6.78
C ILE A 361 -14.35 17.16 -8.15
N CYS A 362 -13.51 18.11 -8.56
CA CYS A 362 -12.81 18.09 -9.85
C CYS A 362 -11.31 18.18 -9.61
N GLY A 363 -10.53 17.42 -10.38
CA GLY A 363 -9.07 17.40 -10.22
C GLY A 363 -8.43 18.73 -10.58
N ARG A 364 -7.32 19.05 -9.90
CA ARG A 364 -6.50 20.21 -10.23
C ARG A 364 -5.40 19.83 -11.22
N GLY A 365 -5.07 20.75 -12.13
CA GLY A 365 -3.95 20.59 -13.06
C GLY A 365 -2.62 20.33 -12.34
N TYR A 366 -1.65 19.72 -13.03
CA TYR A 366 -0.30 19.56 -12.49
C TYR A 366 0.33 20.93 -12.18
N SER A 367 0.91 21.06 -10.98
CA SER A 367 1.74 22.22 -10.62
C SER A 367 3.05 22.22 -11.41
N ASP A 368 3.70 21.05 -11.45
CA ASP A 368 4.88 20.78 -12.27
C ASP A 368 4.79 19.37 -12.88
N PHE A 369 4.25 19.30 -14.10
CA PHE A 369 4.08 18.04 -14.82
C PHE A 369 5.39 17.27 -15.00
N ALA A 370 6.51 17.95 -15.25
CA ALA A 370 7.79 17.31 -15.49
C ALA A 370 8.27 16.56 -14.25
N THR A 371 8.09 17.14 -13.06
CA THR A 371 8.42 16.50 -11.79
C THR A 371 7.56 15.27 -11.53
N TYR A 372 6.23 15.33 -11.73
CA TYR A 372 5.36 14.15 -11.58
C TYR A 372 5.77 13.03 -12.54
N LEU A 373 5.98 13.34 -13.82
CA LEU A 373 6.36 12.36 -14.82
C LEU A 373 7.72 11.73 -14.50
N ALA A 374 8.71 12.54 -14.12
CA ALA A 374 10.04 12.06 -13.75
C ALA A 374 10.00 11.12 -12.55
N LEU A 375 9.18 11.41 -11.53
CA LEU A 375 9.00 10.54 -10.36
C LEU A 375 8.35 9.22 -10.76
N VAL A 376 7.25 9.23 -11.51
CA VAL A 376 6.53 8.02 -11.92
C VAL A 376 7.39 7.13 -12.83
N VAL A 377 8.06 7.71 -13.83
CA VAL A 377 8.97 6.98 -14.73
C VAL A 377 10.20 6.48 -13.97
N GLY A 378 10.76 7.30 -13.08
CA GLY A 378 11.88 6.92 -12.22
C GLY A 378 11.55 5.74 -11.32
N CYS A 379 10.37 5.74 -10.69
CA CYS A 379 9.87 4.61 -9.91
C CYS A 379 9.65 3.37 -10.78
N PHE A 380 9.04 3.51 -11.97
CA PHE A 380 8.86 2.40 -12.91
C PHE A 380 10.20 1.74 -13.26
N LEU A 381 11.19 2.52 -13.71
CA LEU A 381 12.50 1.99 -14.08
C LEU A 381 13.24 1.40 -12.86
N GLY A 382 13.25 2.13 -11.74
CA GLY A 382 13.95 1.73 -10.52
C GLY A 382 13.40 0.44 -9.92
N LEU A 383 12.07 0.32 -9.81
CA LEU A 383 11.43 -0.88 -9.26
C LEU A 383 11.62 -2.10 -10.17
N ASN A 384 11.44 -1.95 -11.49
CA ASN A 384 11.66 -3.07 -12.40
C ASN A 384 13.12 -3.53 -12.40
N LEU A 385 14.08 -2.60 -12.35
CA LEU A 385 15.50 -2.96 -12.23
C LEU A 385 15.81 -3.63 -10.89
N LEU A 386 15.25 -3.13 -9.79
CA LEU A 386 15.45 -3.70 -8.45
C LEU A 386 14.86 -5.12 -8.37
N LEU A 387 13.61 -5.30 -8.81
CA LEU A 387 12.94 -6.60 -8.84
C LEU A 387 13.68 -7.58 -9.76
N PHE A 388 14.12 -7.14 -10.94
CA PHE A 388 14.94 -7.95 -11.83
C PHE A 388 16.23 -8.42 -11.13
N GLN A 389 16.95 -7.53 -10.44
CA GLN A 389 18.18 -7.89 -9.73
C GLN A 389 17.93 -8.79 -8.51
N ALA A 390 16.84 -8.57 -7.78
CA ALA A 390 16.47 -9.39 -6.64
C ALA A 390 16.06 -10.81 -7.08
N LEU A 391 15.26 -10.92 -8.14
CA LEU A 391 14.72 -12.19 -8.64
C LEU A 391 15.71 -12.98 -9.51
N LYS A 392 16.72 -12.33 -10.12
CA LYS A 392 17.79 -13.01 -10.86
C LYS A 392 18.71 -13.85 -9.95
N ARG A 393 18.74 -13.56 -8.64
CA ARG A 393 19.67 -14.20 -7.72
C ARG A 393 19.38 -15.71 -7.65
N PRO A 394 20.36 -16.58 -7.94
CA PRO A 394 20.14 -18.01 -7.98
C PRO A 394 19.72 -18.52 -6.60
N GLN A 395 18.61 -19.26 -6.56
CA GLN A 395 18.41 -20.23 -5.49
C GLN A 395 19.49 -21.30 -5.66
N ARG A 396 20.18 -21.69 -4.59
CA ARG A 396 20.88 -22.97 -4.57
C ARG A 396 19.79 -24.04 -4.65
N THR A 397 19.35 -24.35 -5.87
CA THR A 397 18.17 -25.16 -6.11
C THR A 397 18.39 -26.59 -5.66
N ARG A 398 17.37 -27.10 -4.96
CA ARG A 398 17.00 -28.52 -5.00
C ARG A 398 16.53 -28.80 -6.43
N ILE A 399 17.07 -29.85 -7.06
CA ILE A 399 16.50 -30.40 -8.29
C ILE A 399 15.14 -31.00 -7.89
N VAL A 400 14.05 -30.24 -8.04
CA VAL A 400 12.70 -30.77 -7.81
C VAL A 400 12.38 -31.69 -8.99
N SER A 401 12.58 -33.00 -8.80
CA SER A 401 12.09 -33.98 -9.75
C SER A 401 10.55 -33.95 -9.71
N PHE A 402 9.92 -33.46 -10.76
CA PHE A 402 8.52 -33.76 -11.05
C PHE A 402 8.38 -35.26 -11.36
N ARG A 403 8.42 -36.11 -10.33
CA ARG A 403 7.90 -37.47 -10.41
C ARG A 403 6.63 -37.52 -9.57
N ARG A 404 5.51 -37.52 -10.28
CA ARG A 404 4.20 -37.93 -9.75
C ARG A 404 4.36 -39.23 -8.95
N GLN A 405 3.86 -39.22 -7.71
CA GLN A 405 3.29 -40.40 -7.07
C GLN A 405 1.83 -40.11 -6.78
#